data_AF-A0A8K0UHK4-F1
#
_entry.id   AF-A0A8K0UHK4-F1
#
_cell.length_a   1.000
_cell.length_b   1.000
_cell.length_c   1.000
_cell.angle_alpha   90.00
_cell.angle_beta   90.00
_cell.angle_gamma   90.00
#
_symmetry.space_group_name_H-M   'P 1'
#
loop_
_entity.id
_entity.type
_entity.pdbx_description
1 polymer ?
#
loop_
_entity_poly.entity_id
_entity_poly.type
_entity_poly.pdbx_seq_one_letter_code
_entity_poly.pdbx_strand_id
1 'polypeptide(L)'
;MTGTPPDDAYLPRANEGSQITAPAHTQIEMPPPKDSFCQSYYHHGADQIWFMYDNKAKTYDKTLVHRLQSSMDSILVFAGLFSAIVTAFIIESYKQLRPDTGDITVFYLARISQGIDTMISPTGASGGISSAAPAKVDNPNIVAVNTLWVLSLTGSLICALCATFLQAWTNRYQHVISQSPDVSRRTRLRAWYFEGLTRSHMPQLAAIVPAVLHVSLFLFLVGLVLFFLPIDDKIAHTAIGATSLCCTMYLIFALLDYLLPNTPYRTPLSLILVVVYSAIVVVTVVVFVMIPLYTILTVVMLGFLESPKKHYFGWVIFGTPQGLPARKEGSAMAAAAYEYRS
;
A
#
# COMPACT_ATOMS: atom_id res chain seq x y z
N MET A 1 -19.51 60.03 -22.68
CA MET A 1 -19.53 60.31 -21.23
C MET A 1 -18.12 60.02 -20.71
N THR A 2 -17.12 60.87 -21.02
CA THR A 2 -16.71 62.11 -20.32
C THR A 2 -16.24 61.87 -18.88
N GLY A 3 -14.96 62.12 -18.62
CA GLY A 3 -14.43 62.22 -17.26
C GLY A 3 -12.91 62.10 -17.10
N THR A 4 -12.12 62.97 -17.73
CA THR A 4 -10.97 63.63 -17.06
C THR A 4 -11.47 65.02 -16.58
N PRO A 5 -10.76 65.89 -15.82
CA PRO A 5 -9.42 65.87 -15.19
C PRO A 5 -9.53 66.33 -13.68
N PRO A 6 -8.69 67.17 -12.99
CA PRO A 6 -7.80 68.27 -13.43
C PRO A 6 -6.34 68.28 -12.91
N ASP A 7 -5.48 68.88 -13.74
CA ASP A 7 -4.24 69.59 -13.38
C ASP A 7 -4.57 70.87 -12.60
N ASP A 8 -3.69 71.32 -11.69
CA ASP A 8 -3.10 72.68 -11.72
C ASP A 8 -2.40 73.08 -10.40
N ALA A 9 -1.16 73.55 -10.60
CA ALA A 9 -0.55 74.73 -10.00
C ALA A 9 -0.56 74.94 -8.47
N TYR A 10 0.64 74.94 -7.88
CA TYR A 10 1.10 76.07 -7.05
C TYR A 10 2.63 76.10 -6.99
N LEU A 11 3.23 77.06 -7.69
CA LEU A 11 4.48 77.71 -7.28
C LEU A 11 4.11 79.01 -6.56
N PRO A 12 4.93 79.47 -5.61
CA PRO A 12 5.62 80.71 -5.91
C PRO A 12 7.09 80.73 -5.47
N ARG A 13 7.83 81.56 -6.18
CA ARG A 13 9.25 81.92 -6.03
C ARG A 13 9.35 83.25 -5.28
N ALA A 14 10.23 83.35 -4.29
CA ALA A 14 10.88 84.58 -3.81
C ALA A 14 11.90 84.20 -2.72
N ASN A 15 12.95 84.93 -2.39
CA ASN A 15 13.95 85.74 -3.10
C ASN A 15 15.01 86.06 -2.00
N GLU A 16 16.29 86.07 -2.39
CA GLU A 16 17.44 86.79 -1.82
C GLU A 16 17.75 86.82 -0.29
N GLY A 17 18.99 86.43 0.02
CA GLY A 17 19.90 87.27 0.81
C GLY A 17 20.30 86.75 2.20
N SER A 18 21.40 85.99 2.28
CA SER A 18 22.52 86.31 3.19
C SER A 18 23.69 85.35 2.95
N GLN A 19 24.76 85.87 2.35
CA GLN A 19 26.09 85.26 2.44
C GLN A 19 26.58 85.39 3.88
N ILE A 20 26.82 84.26 4.55
CA ILE A 20 27.81 84.19 5.63
C ILE A 20 28.81 83.10 5.24
N THR A 21 29.99 83.57 4.84
CA THR A 21 31.19 82.77 4.59
C THR A 21 31.68 82.14 5.89
N ALA A 22 31.80 80.81 5.93
CA ALA A 22 32.61 80.05 6.90
C ALA A 22 33.14 78.78 6.21
N PRO A 23 34.33 78.28 6.59
CA PRO A 23 35.38 77.87 5.66
C PRO A 23 35.19 76.46 5.06
N ALA A 24 35.92 76.23 3.96
CA ALA A 24 36.02 74.95 3.27
C ALA A 24 36.35 73.81 4.24
N HIS A 25 35.34 73.05 4.62
CA HIS A 25 35.54 71.69 5.10
C HIS A 25 35.96 70.85 3.91
N THR A 26 37.27 70.60 3.80
CA THR A 26 37.79 69.43 3.09
C THR A 26 37.02 68.23 3.63
N GLN A 27 36.04 67.73 2.87
CA GLN A 27 35.47 66.42 3.06
C GLN A 27 36.62 65.44 2.83
N ILE A 28 37.31 65.10 3.92
CA ILE A 28 38.10 63.88 3.96
C ILE A 28 37.05 62.78 3.86
N GLU A 29 36.82 62.30 2.65
CA GLU A 29 36.03 61.10 2.42
C GLU A 29 36.78 59.97 3.14
N MET A 30 36.31 59.68 4.36
CA MET A 30 36.82 58.56 5.13
C MET A 30 36.58 57.32 4.26
N PRO A 31 37.63 56.50 4.02
CA PRO A 31 37.44 55.26 3.30
C PRO A 31 36.32 54.49 4.00
N PRO A 32 35.41 53.88 3.21
CA PRO A 32 34.27 53.18 3.77
C PRO A 32 34.75 52.22 4.86
N PRO A 33 34.04 52.13 5.99
CA PRO A 33 34.49 51.37 7.14
C PRO A 33 34.78 49.92 6.67
N LYS A 34 35.92 49.35 7.06
CA LYS A 34 36.50 48.10 6.47
C LYS A 34 35.48 46.94 6.36
N ASP A 35 34.57 46.90 7.31
CA ASP A 35 33.39 46.05 7.40
C ASP A 35 32.40 46.23 6.25
N SER A 36 32.13 47.46 5.79
CA SER A 36 31.21 47.71 4.66
C SER A 36 31.75 47.21 3.31
N PHE A 37 33.06 47.28 3.09
CA PHE A 37 33.68 46.74 1.88
C PHE A 37 33.66 45.21 1.90
N CYS A 38 33.95 44.60 3.06
CA CYS A 38 33.79 43.16 3.25
C CYS A 38 32.32 42.72 3.10
N GLN A 39 31.36 43.44 3.69
CA GLN A 39 29.94 43.15 3.63
C GLN A 39 29.42 43.18 2.18
N SER A 40 29.82 44.18 1.39
CA SER A 40 29.50 44.29 -0.04
C SER A 40 30.07 43.12 -0.86
N TYR A 41 31.33 42.74 -0.60
CA TYR A 41 31.98 41.60 -1.26
C TYR A 41 31.31 40.26 -0.89
N TYR A 42 30.93 40.09 0.38
CA TYR A 42 30.22 38.89 0.87
C TYR A 42 28.80 38.79 0.28
N HIS A 43 28.06 39.89 0.19
CA HIS A 43 26.75 39.91 -0.46
C HIS A 43 26.86 39.57 -1.95
N HIS A 44 27.83 40.17 -2.67
CA HIS A 44 27.99 39.91 -4.09
C HIS A 44 28.39 38.46 -4.41
N GLY A 45 29.29 37.87 -3.62
CA GLY A 45 29.69 36.47 -3.77
C GLY A 45 28.58 35.48 -3.37
N ALA A 46 27.87 35.75 -2.27
CA ALA A 46 26.75 34.90 -1.83
C ALA A 46 25.62 34.91 -2.86
N ASP A 47 25.25 36.08 -3.38
CA ASP A 47 24.19 36.22 -4.40
C ASP A 47 24.54 35.48 -5.69
N GLN A 48 25.82 35.50 -6.08
CA GLN A 48 26.32 34.75 -7.24
C GLN A 48 26.23 33.23 -7.03
N ILE A 49 26.57 32.73 -5.83
CA ILE A 49 26.46 31.31 -5.48
C ILE A 49 24.99 30.87 -5.48
N TRP A 50 24.09 31.67 -4.90
CA TRP A 50 22.65 31.39 -4.90
C TRP A 50 22.05 31.40 -6.30
N PHE A 51 22.48 32.33 -7.15
CA PHE A 51 22.09 32.37 -8.55
C PHE A 51 22.54 31.11 -9.32
N MET A 52 23.81 30.71 -9.17
CA MET A 52 24.33 29.49 -9.80
C MET A 52 23.60 28.24 -9.30
N TYR A 53 23.35 28.16 -7.99
CA TYR A 53 22.58 27.07 -7.39
C TYR A 53 21.16 27.03 -7.94
N ASP A 54 20.43 28.15 -7.95
CA ASP A 54 19.05 28.24 -8.46
C ASP A 54 18.96 27.85 -9.93
N ASN A 55 19.94 28.26 -10.75
CA ASN A 55 19.94 27.89 -12.16
C ASN A 55 20.15 26.38 -12.36
N LYS A 56 21.11 25.78 -11.65
CA LYS A 56 21.36 24.33 -11.71
C LYS A 56 20.19 23.53 -11.13
N ALA A 57 19.61 24.03 -10.04
CA ALA A 57 18.42 23.52 -9.37
C ALA A 57 17.21 23.44 -10.30
N LYS A 58 16.90 24.53 -11.00
CA LYS A 58 15.79 24.60 -11.96
C LYS A 58 15.94 23.61 -13.08
N THR A 59 17.14 23.49 -13.67
CA THR A 59 17.38 22.52 -14.74
C THR A 59 17.21 21.09 -14.24
N TYR A 60 17.77 20.78 -13.05
CA TYR A 60 17.60 19.47 -12.44
C TYR A 60 16.13 19.14 -12.14
N ASP A 61 15.39 20.05 -11.51
CA ASP A 61 13.99 19.84 -11.15
C ASP A 61 13.11 19.69 -12.39
N LYS A 62 13.33 20.53 -13.41
CA LYS A 62 12.60 20.44 -14.67
C LYS A 62 12.81 19.09 -15.34
N THR A 63 14.06 18.62 -15.38
CA THR A 63 14.37 17.30 -15.97
C THR A 63 13.80 16.15 -15.14
N LEU A 64 13.82 16.25 -13.81
CA LEU A 64 13.24 15.25 -12.92
C LEU A 64 11.72 15.16 -13.09
N VAL A 65 11.02 16.29 -13.00
CA VAL A 65 9.56 16.36 -13.16
C VAL A 65 9.14 15.87 -14.54
N HIS A 66 9.82 16.32 -15.60
CA HIS A 66 9.51 15.89 -16.97
C HIS A 66 9.67 14.37 -17.14
N ARG A 67 10.78 13.78 -16.63
CA ARG A 67 10.96 12.32 -16.69
C ARG A 67 9.87 11.57 -15.94
N LEU A 68 9.51 12.06 -14.76
CA LEU A 68 8.50 11.40 -13.94
C LEU A 68 7.12 11.47 -14.60
N GLN A 69 6.72 12.64 -15.10
CA GLN A 69 5.46 12.81 -15.83
C GLN A 69 5.40 11.96 -17.09
N SER A 70 6.43 12.01 -17.93
CA SER A 70 6.51 11.20 -19.15
C SER A 70 6.42 9.70 -18.86
N SER A 71 7.05 9.24 -17.78
CA SER A 71 6.93 7.84 -17.35
C SER A 71 5.51 7.50 -16.88
N MET A 72 4.85 8.37 -16.11
CA MET A 72 3.49 8.15 -15.63
C MET A 72 2.47 8.16 -16.78
N ASP A 73 2.65 9.04 -17.78
CA ASP A 73 1.80 9.10 -18.97
C ASP A 73 1.85 7.77 -19.75
N SER A 74 3.05 7.23 -19.97
CA SER A 74 3.23 5.95 -20.64
C SER A 74 2.58 4.80 -19.87
N ILE A 75 2.72 4.79 -18.54
CA ILE A 75 2.09 3.80 -17.66
C ILE A 75 0.56 3.88 -17.74
N LEU A 76 0.00 5.09 -17.75
CA LEU A 76 -1.45 5.29 -17.78
C LEU A 76 -2.07 4.79 -19.10
N VAL A 77 -1.40 5.06 -20.24
CA VAL A 77 -1.82 4.53 -21.54
C VAL A 77 -1.75 3.00 -21.55
N PHE A 78 -0.65 2.44 -21.06
CA PHE A 78 -0.51 0.98 -20.98
C PHE A 78 -1.57 0.36 -20.07
N ALA A 79 -1.82 0.94 -18.90
CA ALA A 79 -2.83 0.46 -17.95
C ALA A 79 -4.25 0.50 -18.56
N GLY A 80 -4.59 1.54 -19.32
CA GLY A 80 -5.88 1.63 -20.02
C GLY A 80 -6.04 0.56 -21.09
N LEU A 81 -5.04 0.40 -21.96
CA LEU A 81 -5.04 -0.64 -23.01
C LEU A 81 -5.10 -2.05 -22.41
N PHE A 82 -4.29 -2.29 -21.39
CA PHE A 82 -4.27 -3.56 -20.67
C PHE A 82 -5.62 -3.84 -20.01
N SER A 83 -6.21 -2.86 -19.33
CA SER A 83 -7.54 -3.00 -18.72
C SER A 83 -8.62 -3.36 -19.74
N ALA A 84 -8.58 -2.77 -20.93
CA ALA A 84 -9.52 -3.10 -22.01
C ALA A 84 -9.37 -4.56 -22.48
N ILE A 85 -8.12 -5.02 -22.69
CA ILE A 85 -7.83 -6.40 -23.08
C ILE A 85 -8.32 -7.37 -21.99
N VAL A 86 -7.92 -7.15 -20.72
CA VAL A 86 -8.34 -8.01 -19.61
C VAL A 86 -9.86 -8.03 -19.46
N THR A 87 -10.53 -6.89 -19.64
CA THR A 87 -12.00 -6.80 -19.57
C THR A 87 -12.67 -7.64 -20.66
N ALA A 88 -12.15 -7.65 -21.88
CA ALA A 88 -12.68 -8.49 -22.96
C ALA A 88 -12.63 -9.98 -22.61
N PHE A 89 -11.51 -10.43 -22.03
CA PHE A 89 -11.37 -11.81 -21.54
C PHE A 89 -12.29 -12.11 -20.36
N ILE A 90 -12.41 -11.21 -19.39
CA ILE A 90 -13.34 -11.36 -18.25
C ILE A 90 -14.78 -11.52 -18.75
N ILE A 91 -15.23 -10.72 -19.73
CA ILE A 91 -16.57 -10.83 -20.30
C ILE A 91 -16.80 -12.22 -20.90
N GLU A 92 -15.80 -12.77 -21.58
CA GLU A 92 -15.91 -14.11 -22.18
C GLU A 92 -15.90 -15.21 -21.12
N SER A 93 -14.98 -15.18 -20.16
CA SER A 93 -14.92 -16.22 -19.12
C SER A 93 -16.07 -16.14 -18.11
N TYR A 94 -16.67 -14.97 -17.90
CA TYR A 94 -17.87 -14.83 -17.08
C TYR A 94 -19.05 -15.64 -17.64
N LYS A 95 -19.11 -15.84 -18.97
CA LYS A 95 -20.12 -16.72 -19.58
C LYS A 95 -19.94 -18.17 -19.14
N GLN A 96 -18.71 -18.63 -18.95
CA GLN A 96 -18.41 -19.99 -18.46
C GLN A 96 -18.75 -20.18 -16.97
N LEU A 97 -18.89 -19.11 -16.18
CA LEU A 97 -19.38 -19.19 -14.78
C LEU A 97 -20.89 -19.33 -14.69
N ARG A 98 -21.62 -19.03 -15.76
CA ARG A 98 -23.07 -19.16 -15.81
C ARG A 98 -23.40 -20.51 -16.44
N PRO A 99 -24.40 -21.24 -15.91
CA PRO A 99 -24.86 -22.45 -16.57
C PRO A 99 -25.38 -22.08 -17.95
N ASP A 100 -24.91 -22.78 -18.99
CA ASP A 100 -25.34 -22.51 -20.35
C ASP A 100 -26.85 -22.74 -20.44
N THR A 101 -27.56 -21.77 -21.02
CA THR A 101 -29.01 -21.89 -21.23
C THR A 101 -29.30 -23.02 -22.22
N GLY A 102 -28.36 -23.33 -23.12
CA GLY A 102 -28.34 -24.52 -23.97
C GLY A 102 -28.36 -25.82 -23.16
N ASP A 103 -27.41 -26.01 -22.24
CA ASP A 103 -27.35 -27.22 -21.41
C ASP A 103 -28.56 -27.37 -20.49
N ILE A 104 -29.08 -26.26 -19.96
CA ILE A 104 -30.31 -26.25 -19.16
C ILE A 104 -31.51 -26.67 -20.02
N THR A 105 -31.63 -26.16 -21.25
CA THR A 105 -32.72 -26.53 -22.16
C THR A 105 -32.60 -27.98 -22.61
N VAL A 106 -31.41 -28.47 -22.96
CA VAL A 106 -31.18 -29.89 -23.30
C VAL A 106 -31.53 -30.80 -22.11
N PHE A 107 -31.17 -30.41 -20.89
CA PHE A 107 -31.56 -31.13 -19.67
C PHE A 107 -33.09 -31.21 -19.52
N TYR A 108 -33.81 -30.10 -19.69
CA TYR A 108 -35.27 -30.11 -19.62
C TYR A 108 -35.91 -30.88 -20.77
N LEU A 109 -35.39 -30.77 -22.01
CA LEU A 109 -35.88 -31.55 -23.15
C LEU A 109 -35.69 -33.05 -22.93
N ALA A 110 -34.52 -33.48 -22.42
CA ALA A 110 -34.26 -34.87 -22.07
C ALA A 110 -35.19 -35.38 -20.96
N ARG A 111 -35.53 -34.52 -19.99
CA ARG A 111 -36.50 -34.84 -18.95
C ARG A 111 -37.92 -34.99 -19.50
N ILE A 112 -38.31 -34.11 -20.44
CA ILE A 112 -39.62 -34.17 -21.11
C ILE A 112 -39.73 -35.42 -21.98
N SER A 113 -38.69 -35.76 -22.75
CA SER A 113 -38.71 -36.96 -23.60
C SER A 113 -38.89 -38.24 -22.77
N GLN A 114 -38.20 -38.36 -21.64
CA GLN A 114 -38.39 -39.49 -20.72
C GLN A 114 -39.79 -39.51 -20.07
N GLY A 115 -40.35 -38.36 -19.74
CA GLY A 115 -41.73 -38.26 -19.26
C GLY A 115 -42.76 -38.76 -20.29
N ILE A 116 -42.47 -38.55 -21.57
CA ILE A 116 -43.29 -39.08 -22.67
C ILE A 116 -43.06 -40.59 -22.84
N ASP A 117 -41.81 -41.07 -22.81
CA ASP A 117 -41.49 -42.49 -22.96
C ASP A 117 -42.10 -43.37 -21.85
N THR A 118 -42.08 -42.88 -20.61
CA THR A 118 -42.70 -43.57 -19.46
C THR A 118 -44.24 -43.61 -19.54
N MET A 119 -44.87 -42.63 -20.19
CA MET A 119 -46.32 -42.67 -20.47
C MET A 119 -46.67 -43.66 -21.57
N ILE A 120 -45.79 -43.88 -22.55
CA ILE A 120 -46.04 -44.74 -23.71
C ILE A 120 -45.71 -46.21 -23.42
N SER A 121 -44.75 -46.51 -22.54
CA SER A 121 -44.38 -47.88 -22.14
C SER A 121 -44.17 -48.01 -20.63
N PRO A 122 -45.22 -48.35 -19.85
CA PRO A 122 -45.15 -48.43 -18.39
C PRO A 122 -44.30 -49.59 -17.84
N THR A 123 -43.86 -50.52 -18.71
CA THR A 123 -43.06 -51.70 -18.33
C THR A 123 -41.57 -51.58 -18.67
N GLY A 124 -41.13 -50.50 -19.34
CA GLY A 124 -39.72 -50.25 -19.61
C GLY A 124 -39.04 -49.69 -18.37
N ALA A 125 -38.06 -50.40 -17.84
CA ALA A 125 -37.28 -50.00 -16.66
C ALA A 125 -36.87 -48.53 -16.78
N SER A 126 -37.40 -47.69 -15.89
CA SER A 126 -37.08 -46.28 -15.78
C SER A 126 -35.61 -46.13 -15.43
N GLY A 127 -34.76 -45.95 -16.44
CA GLY A 127 -33.40 -45.46 -16.29
C GLY A 127 -33.48 -44.01 -15.82
N GLY A 128 -33.71 -43.83 -14.52
CA GLY A 128 -33.86 -42.52 -13.90
C GLY A 128 -32.59 -41.71 -14.09
N ILE A 129 -32.65 -40.67 -14.91
CA ILE A 129 -31.65 -39.60 -14.85
C ILE A 129 -31.84 -38.96 -13.48
N SER A 130 -30.77 -38.94 -12.68
CA SER A 130 -30.75 -38.28 -11.37
C SER A 130 -31.44 -36.92 -11.44
N SER A 131 -32.46 -36.71 -10.60
CA SER A 131 -33.22 -35.46 -10.48
C SER A 131 -32.40 -34.34 -9.81
N ALA A 132 -31.12 -34.22 -10.14
CA ALA A 132 -30.34 -33.04 -9.83
C ALA A 132 -30.44 -32.12 -11.06
N ALA A 133 -30.89 -30.87 -10.85
CA ALA A 133 -30.66 -29.82 -11.86
C ALA A 133 -29.17 -29.81 -12.24
N PRO A 134 -28.78 -29.42 -13.47
CA PRO A 134 -27.38 -29.29 -13.82
C PRO A 134 -26.72 -28.41 -12.75
N ALA A 135 -25.94 -29.04 -11.87
CA ALA A 135 -25.28 -28.35 -10.79
C ALA A 135 -24.36 -27.33 -11.45
N LYS A 136 -24.24 -26.16 -10.80
CA LYS A 136 -23.25 -25.16 -11.22
C LYS A 136 -21.93 -25.88 -11.43
N VAL A 137 -21.33 -25.69 -12.61
CA VAL A 137 -20.05 -26.30 -12.95
C VAL A 137 -19.02 -25.76 -11.95
N ASP A 138 -18.80 -26.50 -10.86
CA ASP A 138 -17.78 -26.24 -9.84
C ASP A 138 -16.43 -26.67 -10.39
N ASN A 139 -16.02 -26.09 -11.51
CA ASN A 139 -14.67 -26.28 -12.03
C ASN A 139 -13.73 -25.28 -11.34
N PRO A 140 -12.83 -25.74 -10.46
CA PRO A 140 -11.95 -24.85 -9.70
C PRO A 140 -11.06 -23.99 -10.62
N ASN A 141 -10.74 -24.47 -11.82
CA ASN A 141 -9.92 -23.73 -12.78
C ASN A 141 -10.64 -22.49 -13.30
N ILE A 142 -11.95 -22.56 -13.54
CA ILE A 142 -12.75 -21.44 -14.05
C ILE A 142 -12.82 -20.32 -13.01
N VAL A 143 -13.03 -20.66 -11.73
CA VAL A 143 -13.03 -19.69 -10.63
C VAL A 143 -11.63 -19.07 -10.45
N ALA A 144 -10.57 -19.88 -10.53
CA ALA A 144 -9.19 -19.40 -10.43
C ALA A 144 -8.83 -18.41 -11.55
N VAL A 145 -9.19 -18.71 -12.80
CA VAL A 145 -8.96 -17.82 -13.96
C VAL A 145 -9.64 -16.45 -13.74
N ASN A 146 -10.92 -16.45 -13.37
CA ASN A 146 -11.65 -15.20 -13.14
C ASN A 146 -11.07 -14.40 -11.98
N THR A 147 -10.65 -15.08 -10.91
CA THR A 147 -10.00 -14.44 -9.77
C THR A 147 -8.68 -13.80 -10.19
N LEU A 148 -7.84 -14.50 -10.95
CA LEU A 148 -6.56 -13.99 -11.46
C LEU A 148 -6.75 -12.78 -12.38
N TRP A 149 -7.74 -12.81 -13.27
CA TRP A 149 -8.03 -11.69 -14.17
C TRP A 149 -8.63 -10.48 -13.46
N VAL A 150 -9.49 -10.67 -12.47
CA VAL A 150 -9.99 -9.56 -11.63
C VAL A 150 -8.85 -8.96 -10.81
N LEU A 151 -7.98 -9.78 -10.22
CA LEU A 151 -6.78 -9.30 -9.51
C LEU A 151 -5.83 -8.54 -10.45
N SER A 152 -5.66 -9.04 -11.67
CA SER A 152 -4.87 -8.36 -12.68
C SER A 152 -5.47 -7.00 -13.05
N LEU A 153 -6.77 -6.94 -13.37
CA LEU A 153 -7.47 -5.70 -13.71
C LEU A 153 -7.39 -4.68 -12.58
N THR A 154 -7.69 -5.10 -11.35
CA THR A 154 -7.62 -4.24 -10.16
C THR A 154 -6.21 -3.72 -9.91
N GLY A 155 -5.18 -4.57 -10.06
CA GLY A 155 -3.78 -4.15 -9.98
C GLY A 155 -3.42 -3.09 -11.03
N SER A 156 -3.92 -3.21 -12.26
CA SER A 156 -3.71 -2.21 -13.31
C SER A 156 -4.40 -0.87 -12.99
N LEU A 157 -5.62 -0.91 -12.44
CA LEU A 157 -6.33 0.29 -11.99
C LEU A 157 -5.63 0.98 -10.80
N ILE A 158 -5.12 0.20 -9.84
CA ILE A 158 -4.33 0.75 -8.73
C ILE A 158 -3.06 1.43 -9.28
N CYS A 159 -2.39 0.81 -10.26
CA CYS A 159 -1.25 1.40 -10.92
C CYS A 159 -1.60 2.74 -11.59
N ALA A 160 -2.71 2.80 -12.33
CA ALA A 160 -3.22 4.03 -12.94
C ALA A 160 -3.53 5.12 -11.90
N LEU A 161 -4.18 4.76 -10.79
CA LEU A 161 -4.45 5.68 -9.68
C LEU A 161 -3.17 6.23 -9.07
N CYS A 162 -2.18 5.37 -8.79
CA CYS A 162 -0.88 5.82 -8.31
C CYS A 162 -0.20 6.77 -9.32
N ALA A 163 -0.20 6.43 -10.62
CA ALA A 163 0.39 7.28 -11.65
C ALA A 163 -0.24 8.68 -11.68
N THR A 164 -1.57 8.78 -11.56
CA THR A 164 -2.28 10.07 -11.51
C THR A 164 -1.96 10.88 -10.24
N PHE A 165 -1.80 10.22 -9.08
CA PHE A 165 -1.33 10.91 -7.88
C PHE A 165 0.09 11.45 -8.03
N LEU A 166 1.00 10.68 -8.63
CA LEU A 166 2.35 11.16 -8.91
C LEU A 166 2.35 12.35 -9.90
N GLN A 167 1.52 12.33 -10.93
CA GLN A 167 1.33 13.48 -11.81
C GLN A 167 0.83 14.70 -11.03
N ALA A 168 -0.17 14.54 -10.17
CA ALA A 168 -0.70 15.64 -9.36
C ALA A 168 0.35 16.24 -8.42
N TRP A 169 1.15 15.39 -7.76
CA TRP A 169 2.20 15.84 -6.85
C TRP A 169 3.36 16.53 -7.58
N THR A 170 3.80 16.00 -8.72
CA THR A 170 4.85 16.63 -9.54
C THR A 170 4.42 17.98 -10.10
N ASN A 171 3.16 18.08 -10.56
CA ASN A 171 2.58 19.35 -11.00
C ASN A 171 2.53 20.37 -9.85
N ARG A 172 2.11 19.95 -8.66
CA ARG A 172 2.11 20.82 -7.47
C ARG A 172 3.52 21.27 -7.11
N TYR A 173 4.50 20.36 -7.13
CA TYR A 173 5.91 20.66 -6.89
C TYR A 173 6.42 21.74 -7.86
N GLN A 174 6.18 21.55 -9.16
CA GLN A 174 6.57 22.52 -10.18
C GLN A 174 5.90 23.89 -9.99
N HIS A 175 4.61 23.91 -9.63
CA HIS A 175 3.88 25.15 -9.38
C HIS A 175 4.42 25.92 -8.18
N VAL A 176 4.70 25.24 -7.05
CA VAL A 176 5.23 25.90 -5.84
C VAL A 176 6.60 26.52 -6.10
N ILE A 177 7.44 25.89 -6.92
CA ILE A 177 8.80 26.37 -7.19
C ILE A 177 8.80 27.51 -8.22
N SER A 178 7.80 27.60 -9.10
CA SER A 178 7.71 28.65 -10.11
C SER A 178 7.09 29.96 -9.62
N GLN A 179 6.41 29.97 -8.46
CA GLN A 179 5.66 31.13 -7.96
C GLN A 179 6.51 32.29 -7.38
N SER A 180 7.73 32.03 -6.87
CA SER A 180 8.50 33.06 -6.17
C SER A 180 9.42 33.86 -7.12
N PRO A 181 9.26 35.19 -7.24
CA PRO A 181 10.13 36.05 -8.04
C PRO A 181 11.52 36.24 -7.39
N ASP A 182 11.58 36.23 -6.06
CA ASP A 182 12.83 36.34 -5.29
C ASP A 182 13.61 35.01 -5.30
N VAL A 183 14.88 35.07 -5.74
CA VAL A 183 15.80 33.94 -5.88
C VAL A 183 16.11 33.31 -4.54
N SER A 184 16.39 34.12 -3.50
CA SER A 184 16.80 33.63 -2.17
C SER A 184 15.65 32.98 -1.42
N ARG A 185 14.43 33.50 -1.59
CA ARG A 185 13.22 32.88 -1.04
C ARG A 185 12.85 31.59 -1.79
N ARG A 186 13.00 31.56 -3.12
CA ARG A 186 12.72 30.38 -3.95
C ARG A 186 13.65 29.22 -3.62
N THR A 187 14.95 29.48 -3.47
CA THR A 187 15.93 28.42 -3.15
C THR A 187 15.70 27.81 -1.78
N ARG A 188 15.37 28.61 -0.76
CA ARG A 188 14.99 28.11 0.57
C ARG A 188 13.71 27.27 0.53
N LEU A 189 12.68 27.74 -0.18
CA LEU A 189 11.42 27.02 -0.31
C LEU A 189 11.61 25.69 -1.04
N ARG A 190 12.39 25.69 -2.13
CA ARG A 190 12.78 24.49 -2.87
C ARG A 190 13.54 23.52 -1.96
N ALA A 191 14.55 23.98 -1.24
CA ALA A 191 15.35 23.12 -0.37
C ALA A 191 14.47 22.44 0.70
N TRP A 192 13.55 23.20 1.31
CA TRP A 192 12.60 22.67 2.27
C TRP A 192 11.62 21.64 1.66
N TYR A 193 11.04 21.95 0.49
CA TYR A 193 10.13 21.02 -0.20
C TYR A 193 10.85 19.78 -0.74
N PHE A 194 12.07 19.92 -1.25
CA PHE A 194 12.87 18.82 -1.77
C PHE A 194 13.33 17.88 -0.66
N GLU A 195 13.71 18.42 0.50
CA GLU A 195 13.98 17.63 1.70
C GLU A 195 12.72 16.89 2.15
N GLY A 196 11.57 17.57 2.16
CA GLY A 196 10.27 16.95 2.40
C GLY A 196 9.94 15.84 1.40
N LEU A 197 10.26 16.03 0.11
CA LEU A 197 10.05 15.06 -0.96
C LEU A 197 10.96 13.84 -0.80
N THR A 198 12.20 14.04 -0.39
CA THR A 198 13.21 12.99 -0.19
C THR A 198 12.92 12.19 1.07
N ARG A 199 12.44 12.87 2.12
CA ARG A 199 11.96 12.22 3.35
C ARG A 199 10.61 11.54 3.16
N SER A 200 9.79 12.04 2.23
CA SER A 200 8.58 11.35 1.80
C SER A 200 8.94 10.16 0.91
N HIS A 201 8.18 9.07 1.00
CA HIS A 201 8.41 7.85 0.22
C HIS A 201 8.00 8.01 -1.27
N MET A 202 7.87 9.25 -1.78
CA MET A 202 7.43 9.53 -3.15
C MET A 202 8.37 8.92 -4.23
N PRO A 203 9.72 9.00 -4.11
CA PRO A 203 10.60 8.36 -5.08
C PRO A 203 10.46 6.84 -5.10
N GLN A 204 10.19 6.24 -3.94
CA GLN A 204 9.99 4.79 -3.81
C GLN A 204 8.64 4.40 -4.42
N LEU A 205 7.58 5.18 -4.17
CA LEU A 205 6.29 4.96 -4.81
C LEU A 205 6.40 5.03 -6.33
N ALA A 206 7.12 6.03 -6.86
CA ALA A 206 7.38 6.17 -8.30
C ALA A 206 8.05 4.94 -8.91
N ALA A 207 8.94 4.28 -8.16
CA ALA A 207 9.63 3.07 -8.60
C ALA A 207 8.74 1.82 -8.51
N ILE A 208 7.76 1.78 -7.60
CA ILE A 208 6.85 0.65 -7.39
C ILE A 208 5.72 0.65 -8.43
N VAL A 209 5.27 1.82 -8.91
CA VAL A 209 4.14 1.93 -9.86
C VAL A 209 4.30 1.03 -11.09
N PRO A 210 5.41 1.07 -11.86
CA PRO A 210 5.60 0.19 -13.00
C PRO A 210 5.62 -1.28 -12.59
N ALA A 211 6.18 -1.58 -11.43
CA ALA A 211 6.34 -2.95 -10.97
C ALA A 211 4.99 -3.63 -10.64
N VAL A 212 4.02 -2.89 -10.07
CA VAL A 212 2.65 -3.37 -9.88
C VAL A 212 1.99 -3.71 -11.23
N LEU A 213 2.23 -2.89 -12.26
CA LEU A 213 1.73 -3.13 -13.61
C LEU A 213 2.30 -4.42 -14.22
N HIS A 214 3.59 -4.68 -14.05
CA HIS A 214 4.22 -5.91 -14.50
C HIS A 214 3.66 -7.15 -13.76
N VAL A 215 3.47 -7.08 -12.45
CA VAL A 215 2.85 -8.18 -11.69
C VAL A 215 1.45 -8.48 -12.19
N SER A 216 0.66 -7.43 -12.44
CA SER A 216 -0.67 -7.53 -13.04
C SER A 216 -0.63 -8.20 -14.42
N LEU A 217 0.32 -7.83 -15.27
CA LEU A 217 0.54 -8.46 -16.59
C LEU A 217 0.84 -9.96 -16.46
N PHE A 218 1.72 -10.36 -15.53
CA PHE A 218 2.04 -11.77 -15.31
C PHE A 218 0.85 -12.56 -14.77
N LEU A 219 0.06 -12.00 -13.84
CA LEU A 219 -1.18 -12.63 -13.38
C LEU A 219 -2.14 -12.90 -14.54
N PHE A 220 -2.27 -11.95 -15.47
CA PHE A 220 -3.10 -12.11 -16.66
C PHE A 220 -2.59 -13.24 -17.56
N LEU A 221 -1.28 -13.29 -17.83
CA LEU A 221 -0.68 -14.35 -18.66
C LEU A 221 -0.87 -15.75 -18.04
N VAL A 222 -0.73 -15.88 -16.71
CA VAL A 222 -1.02 -17.14 -16.01
C VAL A 222 -2.49 -17.53 -16.19
N GLY A 223 -3.42 -16.58 -15.99
CA GLY A 223 -4.84 -16.81 -16.23
C GLY A 223 -5.15 -17.17 -17.69
N LEU A 224 -4.43 -16.59 -18.66
CA LEU A 224 -4.57 -16.91 -20.08
C LEU A 224 -4.19 -18.37 -20.37
N VAL A 225 -3.07 -18.85 -19.82
CA VAL A 225 -2.67 -20.25 -19.94
C VAL A 225 -3.73 -21.17 -19.35
N LEU A 226 -4.19 -20.89 -18.12
CA LEU A 226 -5.20 -21.69 -17.44
C LEU A 226 -6.56 -21.72 -18.19
N PHE A 227 -6.90 -20.63 -18.87
CA PHE A 227 -8.12 -20.53 -19.66
C PHE A 227 -8.13 -21.43 -20.90
N PHE A 228 -6.99 -21.57 -21.59
CA PHE A 228 -6.91 -22.39 -22.81
C PHE A 228 -6.68 -23.88 -22.56
N LEU A 229 -6.13 -24.27 -21.41
CA LEU A 229 -5.92 -25.67 -21.04
C LEU A 229 -7.13 -26.59 -21.26
N PRO A 230 -8.36 -26.24 -20.82
CA PRO A 230 -9.51 -27.12 -21.00
C PRO A 230 -10.15 -27.05 -22.40
N ILE A 231 -9.75 -26.11 -23.26
CA ILE A 231 -10.41 -25.86 -24.55
C ILE A 231 -9.73 -26.66 -25.68
N ASP A 232 -8.43 -26.47 -25.87
CA ASP A 232 -7.66 -27.13 -26.93
C ASP A 232 -6.17 -27.22 -26.57
N ASP A 233 -5.61 -28.43 -26.67
CA ASP A 233 -4.22 -28.70 -26.31
C ASP A 233 -3.19 -27.94 -27.17
N LYS A 234 -3.48 -27.72 -28.46
CA LYS A 234 -2.56 -27.02 -29.37
C LYS A 234 -2.50 -25.53 -29.04
N ILE A 235 -3.67 -24.92 -28.79
CA ILE A 235 -3.74 -23.52 -28.38
C ILE A 235 -3.13 -23.34 -26.98
N ALA A 236 -3.35 -24.27 -26.06
CA ALA A 236 -2.73 -24.23 -24.74
C ALA A 236 -1.20 -24.29 -24.81
N HIS A 237 -0.61 -25.19 -25.61
CA HIS A 237 0.84 -25.28 -25.77
C HIS A 237 1.45 -24.01 -26.39
N THR A 238 0.77 -23.39 -27.35
CA THR A 238 1.24 -22.11 -27.91
C THR A 238 1.19 -20.98 -26.88
N ALA A 239 0.13 -20.91 -26.06
CA ALA A 239 0.03 -19.94 -24.97
C ALA A 239 1.12 -20.15 -23.88
N ILE A 240 1.42 -21.40 -23.53
CA ILE A 240 2.50 -21.75 -22.60
C ILE A 240 3.87 -21.36 -23.18
N GLY A 241 4.12 -21.66 -24.46
CA GLY A 241 5.34 -21.29 -25.17
C GLY A 241 5.55 -19.77 -25.19
N ALA A 242 4.51 -19.00 -25.53
CA ALA A 242 4.57 -17.53 -25.54
C ALA A 242 4.78 -16.95 -24.13
N THR A 243 4.07 -17.46 -23.13
CA THR A 243 4.18 -17.00 -21.73
C THR A 243 5.54 -17.33 -21.14
N SER A 244 6.06 -18.54 -21.39
CA SER A 244 7.39 -18.96 -20.92
C SER A 244 8.51 -18.17 -21.58
N LEU A 245 8.42 -17.86 -22.88
CA LEU A 245 9.37 -17.00 -23.57
C LEU A 245 9.40 -15.58 -22.98
N CYS A 246 8.23 -14.99 -22.72
CA CYS A 246 8.13 -13.68 -22.09
C CYS A 246 8.73 -13.69 -20.67
N CYS A 247 8.39 -14.71 -19.87
CA CYS A 247 8.89 -14.87 -18.51
C CYS A 247 10.42 -15.09 -18.48
N THR A 248 10.96 -15.94 -19.35
CA THR A 248 12.40 -16.19 -19.43
C THR A 248 13.17 -14.94 -19.85
N MET A 249 12.70 -14.20 -20.86
CA MET A 249 13.30 -12.91 -21.23
C MET A 249 13.29 -11.93 -20.05
N TYR A 250 12.19 -11.84 -19.32
CA TYR A 250 12.09 -10.99 -18.14
C TYR A 250 13.06 -11.41 -17.03
N LEU A 251 13.16 -12.71 -16.75
CA LEU A 251 14.09 -13.27 -15.77
C LEU A 251 15.55 -13.03 -16.16
N ILE A 252 15.90 -13.09 -17.45
CA ILE A 252 17.24 -12.76 -17.93
C ILE A 252 17.59 -11.30 -17.60
N PHE A 253 16.68 -10.35 -17.88
CA PHE A 253 16.91 -8.94 -17.52
C PHE A 253 17.01 -8.73 -16.01
N ALA A 254 16.17 -9.40 -15.23
CA ALA A 254 16.24 -9.34 -13.77
C ALA A 254 17.54 -9.95 -13.22
N LEU A 255 18.03 -11.05 -13.81
CA LEU A 255 19.30 -11.68 -13.45
C LEU A 255 20.50 -10.80 -13.86
N LEU A 256 20.40 -10.10 -14.98
CA LEU A 256 21.43 -9.18 -15.47
C LEU A 256 21.60 -7.98 -14.52
N ASP A 257 20.49 -7.44 -13.99
CA ASP A 257 20.47 -6.42 -12.94
C ASP A 257 21.15 -6.91 -11.66
N TYR A 258 20.92 -8.18 -11.28
CA TYR A 258 21.54 -8.78 -10.10
C TYR A 258 23.04 -9.04 -10.26
N LEU A 259 23.47 -9.57 -11.41
CA LEU A 259 24.85 -9.98 -11.64
C LEU A 259 25.79 -8.80 -11.93
N LEU A 260 25.29 -7.69 -12.47
CA LEU A 260 26.09 -6.50 -12.77
C LEU A 260 25.54 -5.25 -12.05
N PRO A 261 25.97 -5.00 -10.79
CA PRO A 261 25.54 -3.84 -10.00
C PRO A 261 25.79 -2.46 -10.63
N ASN A 262 26.68 -2.40 -11.63
CA ASN A 262 27.10 -1.17 -12.30
C ASN A 262 26.43 -0.93 -13.66
N THR A 263 25.36 -1.66 -13.99
CA THR A 263 24.70 -1.56 -15.30
C THR A 263 23.40 -0.74 -15.26
N PRO A 264 23.00 -0.11 -16.39
CA PRO A 264 21.80 0.72 -16.47
C PRO A 264 20.48 -0.07 -16.43
N TYR A 265 20.52 -1.40 -16.32
CA TYR A 265 19.36 -2.29 -16.44
C TYR A 265 18.59 -2.50 -15.14
N ARG A 266 18.42 -1.44 -14.34
CA ARG A 266 17.66 -1.54 -13.10
C ARG A 266 16.19 -1.82 -13.38
N THR A 267 15.74 -3.03 -13.11
CA THR A 267 14.36 -3.44 -13.39
C THR A 267 13.44 -2.99 -12.24
N PRO A 268 12.23 -2.49 -12.52
CA PRO A 268 11.33 -2.01 -11.48
C PRO A 268 10.89 -3.14 -10.51
N LEU A 269 10.92 -4.40 -10.95
CA LEU A 269 10.54 -5.56 -10.13
C LEU A 269 11.70 -6.08 -9.26
N SER A 270 12.98 -5.77 -9.53
CA SER A 270 14.05 -6.11 -8.57
C SER A 270 13.83 -5.41 -7.22
N LEU A 271 13.23 -4.21 -7.25
CA LEU A 271 12.81 -3.48 -6.05
C LEU A 271 11.63 -4.16 -5.35
N ILE A 272 10.62 -4.63 -6.10
CA ILE A 272 9.53 -5.44 -5.53
C ILE A 272 10.07 -6.74 -4.93
N LEU A 273 11.00 -7.44 -5.58
CA LEU A 273 11.56 -8.68 -5.05
C LEU A 273 12.30 -8.45 -3.73
N VAL A 274 13.04 -7.35 -3.59
CA VAL A 274 13.69 -6.99 -2.32
C VAL A 274 12.66 -6.64 -1.24
N VAL A 275 11.60 -5.89 -1.58
CA VAL A 275 10.53 -5.53 -0.64
C VAL A 275 9.65 -6.72 -0.27
N VAL A 276 9.33 -7.60 -1.21
CA VAL A 276 8.57 -8.83 -0.99
C VAL A 276 9.41 -9.81 -0.19
N TYR A 277 10.70 -9.96 -0.49
CA TYR A 277 11.62 -10.75 0.32
C TYR A 277 11.69 -10.20 1.75
N SER A 278 11.86 -8.90 1.95
CA SER A 278 11.90 -8.31 3.28
C SER A 278 10.55 -8.45 4.00
N ALA A 279 9.42 -8.30 3.30
CA ALA A 279 8.09 -8.50 3.86
C ALA A 279 7.82 -9.97 4.22
N ILE A 280 8.21 -10.93 3.38
CA ILE A 280 8.11 -12.37 3.66
C ILE A 280 8.98 -12.72 4.86
N VAL A 281 10.20 -12.20 4.95
CA VAL A 281 11.08 -12.37 6.12
C VAL A 281 10.44 -11.77 7.37
N VAL A 282 9.84 -10.57 7.29
CA VAL A 282 9.14 -9.96 8.43
C VAL A 282 7.91 -10.77 8.84
N VAL A 283 7.09 -11.21 7.90
CA VAL A 283 5.89 -12.01 8.17
C VAL A 283 6.28 -13.36 8.76
N THR A 284 7.28 -14.04 8.21
CA THR A 284 7.78 -15.31 8.76
C THR A 284 8.34 -15.12 10.17
N VAL A 285 9.12 -14.06 10.43
CA VAL A 285 9.61 -13.74 11.78
C VAL A 285 8.47 -13.42 12.74
N VAL A 286 7.48 -12.62 12.33
CA VAL A 286 6.31 -12.29 13.17
C VAL A 286 5.50 -13.54 13.51
N VAL A 287 5.24 -14.41 12.53
CA VAL A 287 4.53 -15.67 12.71
C VAL A 287 5.31 -16.61 13.63
N PHE A 288 6.62 -16.77 13.42
CA PHE A 288 7.46 -17.65 14.24
C PHE A 288 7.73 -17.14 15.66
N VAL A 289 7.62 -15.83 15.92
CA VAL A 289 7.85 -15.24 17.26
C VAL A 289 6.55 -15.03 18.03
N MET A 290 5.48 -14.57 17.38
CA MET A 290 4.23 -14.23 18.07
C MET A 290 3.39 -15.45 18.42
N ILE A 291 3.41 -16.51 17.58
CA ILE A 291 2.67 -17.74 17.85
C ILE A 291 3.18 -18.45 19.12
N PRO A 292 4.50 -18.70 19.31
CA PRO A 292 4.98 -19.34 20.54
C PRO A 292 4.80 -18.44 21.77
N LEU A 293 4.91 -17.11 21.62
CA LEU A 293 4.65 -16.19 22.71
C LEU A 293 3.19 -16.27 23.18
N TYR A 294 2.25 -16.35 22.24
CA TYR A 294 0.83 -16.52 22.52
C TYR A 294 0.52 -17.87 23.16
N THR A 295 1.15 -18.97 22.72
CA THR A 295 0.96 -20.29 23.34
C THR A 295 1.57 -20.38 24.74
N ILE A 296 2.71 -19.74 24.98
CA ILE A 296 3.29 -19.65 26.34
C ILE A 296 2.36 -18.85 27.26
N LEU A 297 1.82 -17.72 26.78
CA LEU A 297 0.91 -16.89 27.56
C LEU A 297 -0.38 -17.65 27.93
N THR A 298 -0.96 -18.42 27.00
CA THR A 298 -2.16 -19.21 27.28
C THR A 298 -1.88 -20.36 28.26
N VAL A 299 -0.74 -21.05 28.14
CA VAL A 299 -0.33 -22.10 29.08
C VAL A 299 -0.08 -21.54 30.48
N VAL A 300 0.57 -20.38 30.59
CA VAL A 300 0.79 -19.70 31.88
C VAL A 300 -0.55 -19.30 32.50
N MET A 301 -1.47 -18.71 31.73
CA MET A 301 -2.81 -18.37 32.21
C MET A 301 -3.60 -19.60 32.66
N LEU A 302 -3.52 -20.71 31.93
CA LEU A 302 -4.16 -21.97 32.32
C LEU A 302 -3.54 -22.53 33.61
N GLY A 303 -2.21 -22.48 33.73
CA GLY A 303 -1.49 -22.90 34.94
C GLY A 303 -1.81 -22.04 36.17
N PHE A 304 -2.06 -20.73 35.99
CA PHE A 304 -2.55 -19.85 37.04
C PHE A 304 -4.00 -20.15 37.44
N LEU A 305 -4.85 -20.55 36.49
CA LEU A 305 -6.23 -20.99 36.78
C LEU A 305 -6.28 -22.36 37.48
N GLU A 306 -5.27 -23.21 37.28
CA GLU A 306 -5.23 -24.58 37.82
C GLU A 306 -4.53 -24.70 39.20
N SER A 307 -3.87 -23.64 39.67
CA SER A 307 -3.19 -23.58 40.98
C SER A 307 -4.06 -22.93 42.07
N PRO A 308 -4.37 -23.56 43.21
CA PRO A 308 -5.04 -24.84 43.41
C PRO A 308 -6.26 -24.69 44.37
N LYS A 309 -7.48 -25.07 43.93
CA LYS A 309 -8.60 -25.39 44.85
C LYS A 309 -8.53 -26.82 45.43
N LYS A 310 -7.46 -27.56 45.13
CA LYS A 310 -7.31 -28.96 45.54
C LYS A 310 -6.98 -29.16 47.03
N HIS A 311 -6.58 -28.11 47.76
CA HIS A 311 -6.36 -28.21 49.22
C HIS A 311 -7.62 -28.04 50.09
N TYR A 312 -8.72 -27.51 49.55
CA TYR A 312 -9.97 -27.35 50.32
C TYR A 312 -10.92 -28.55 50.20
N PHE A 313 -10.81 -29.36 49.14
CA PHE A 313 -11.74 -30.47 48.90
C PHE A 313 -11.47 -31.69 49.79
N GLY A 314 -10.24 -31.88 50.29
CA GLY A 314 -9.90 -32.95 51.22
C GLY A 314 -10.43 -32.73 52.65
N TRP A 315 -10.65 -31.47 53.05
CA TRP A 315 -11.18 -31.12 54.39
C TRP A 315 -12.71 -31.12 54.46
N VAL A 316 -13.41 -31.11 53.33
CA VAL A 316 -14.89 -31.06 53.27
C VAL A 316 -15.55 -32.43 53.10
N ILE A 317 -14.82 -33.44 52.62
CA ILE A 317 -15.39 -34.77 52.32
C ILE A 317 -15.25 -35.75 53.51
N PHE A 318 -14.33 -35.54 54.45
CA PHE A 318 -14.18 -36.38 55.66
C PHE A 318 -14.36 -35.56 56.95
N GLY A 319 -15.63 -35.26 57.26
CA GLY A 319 -16.05 -34.58 58.48
C GLY A 319 -17.53 -34.82 58.76
N THR A 320 -17.77 -35.93 59.45
CA THR A 320 -19.01 -36.52 60.01
C THR A 320 -20.17 -35.58 60.40
N PRO A 321 -21.43 -36.11 60.36
CA PRO A 321 -22.13 -36.29 61.63
C PRO A 321 -23.10 -37.49 61.69
N GLN A 322 -23.16 -38.18 62.85
CA GLN A 322 -24.38 -38.43 63.65
C GLN A 322 -24.18 -39.56 64.69
N GLY A 323 -24.60 -39.31 65.94
CA GLY A 323 -24.82 -40.36 66.97
C GLY A 323 -24.57 -39.93 68.42
N LEU A 324 -25.57 -39.32 69.08
CA LEU A 324 -25.70 -39.15 70.56
C LEU A 324 -25.80 -40.53 71.29
N PRO A 325 -25.88 -40.63 72.65
CA PRO A 325 -25.42 -39.78 73.77
C PRO A 325 -24.77 -40.58 74.94
N ALA A 326 -23.99 -39.94 75.83
CA ALA A 326 -23.83 -40.44 77.22
C ALA A 326 -23.34 -39.36 78.21
N ARG A 327 -24.27 -38.96 79.07
CA ARG A 327 -24.10 -38.25 80.34
C ARG A 327 -23.38 -39.16 81.35
N LYS A 328 -22.24 -38.73 81.91
CA LYS A 328 -21.72 -39.11 83.24
C LYS A 328 -20.45 -38.33 83.58
N GLU A 329 -20.60 -37.06 83.96
CA GLU A 329 -19.64 -36.39 84.84
C GLU A 329 -20.15 -36.55 86.27
N GLY A 330 -19.48 -37.41 87.02
CA GLY A 330 -19.78 -37.73 88.40
C GLY A 330 -18.64 -38.56 88.97
N SER A 331 -17.44 -37.99 89.03
CA SER A 331 -16.27 -38.63 89.69
C SER A 331 -15.05 -37.69 89.78
N ALA A 332 -15.23 -36.40 90.08
CA ALA A 332 -14.07 -35.52 90.34
C ALA A 332 -14.28 -34.45 91.43
N MET A 333 -15.43 -34.42 92.10
CA MET A 333 -15.70 -33.50 93.23
C MET A 333 -16.06 -34.25 94.54
N ALA A 334 -15.44 -35.40 94.78
CA ALA A 334 -15.57 -36.13 96.05
C ALA A 334 -14.22 -36.42 96.74
N ALA A 335 -13.12 -35.80 96.29
CA ALA A 335 -11.79 -36.04 96.88
C ALA A 335 -11.11 -34.79 97.48
N ALA A 336 -11.80 -33.65 97.57
CA ALA A 336 -11.18 -32.40 98.04
C ALA A 336 -11.93 -31.68 99.19
N ALA A 337 -12.89 -32.33 99.87
CA ALA A 337 -13.66 -31.68 100.93
C ALA A 337 -13.99 -32.60 102.13
N TYR A 338 -13.01 -33.38 102.56
CA TYR A 338 -13.06 -34.15 103.81
C TYR A 338 -11.66 -34.43 104.36
N GLU A 339 -10.87 -33.37 104.54
CA GLU A 339 -9.82 -33.40 105.58
C GLU A 339 -9.73 -32.02 106.23
N TYR A 340 -10.88 -31.61 106.78
CA TYR A 340 -10.97 -30.76 107.96
C TYR A 340 -11.94 -31.46 108.91
N ARG A 341 -11.47 -32.55 109.53
CA ARG A 341 -11.78 -33.01 110.91
C ARG A 341 -11.28 -34.45 111.14
N SER A 342 -9.98 -34.59 111.39
CA SER A 342 -9.39 -35.33 112.53
C SER A 342 -7.87 -35.38 112.39
#